data_AF-A0A494VRI9-F1
#
_entry.id   AF-A0A494VRI9-F1
#
_cell.length_a   1.000
_cell.length_b   1.000
_cell.length_c   1.000
_cell.angle_alpha   90.00
_cell.angle_beta   90.00
_cell.angle_gamma   90.00
#
_symmetry.space_group_name_H-M   'P 1'
#
loop_
_entity.id
_entity.type
_entity.pdbx_description
1 polymer ?
#
loop_
_entity_poly.entity_id
_entity_poly.type
_entity_poly.pdbx_seq_one_letter_code
_entity_poly.pdbx_strand_id
1 'polypeptide(L)'
;MRNILKITWYFYKSILWWCVITSLACAYYVLPGYINVVESYLLKLMAYGVIVGFQYIYHNSNKTFFYFRNAGYHIDSLYIYSFTADAVAYGIFISILKLILHWGRIF
;
A
#
# COMPACT_ATOMS: atom_id res chain seq x y z
N MET A 1 11.86 2.41 21.82
CA MET A 1 12.00 1.68 20.52
C MET A 1 12.47 2.63 19.42
N ARG A 2 13.78 2.89 19.29
CA ARG A 2 14.32 4.03 18.51
C ARG A 2 14.36 3.84 16.97
N ASN A 3 13.95 2.69 16.43
CA ASN A 3 14.15 2.36 15.00
C ASN A 3 12.93 1.77 14.26
N ILE A 4 11.71 1.81 14.83
CA ILE A 4 10.51 1.22 14.20
C ILE A 4 10.26 1.78 12.80
N LEU A 5 10.47 3.07 12.61
CA LEU A 5 10.30 3.76 11.31
C LEU A 5 11.22 3.18 10.23
N LYS A 6 12.51 2.99 10.54
CA LYS A 6 13.47 2.39 9.60
C LYS A 6 13.11 0.95 9.27
N ILE A 7 12.70 0.18 10.26
CA ILE A 7 12.35 -1.25 10.08
C ILE A 7 11.08 -1.39 9.25
N THR A 8 10.06 -0.58 9.54
CA THR A 8 8.83 -0.51 8.74
C THR A 8 9.15 -0.10 7.31
N TRP A 9 10.09 0.82 7.10
CA TRP A 9 10.55 1.19 5.76
C TRP A 9 11.24 0.03 5.01
N TYR A 10 12.15 -0.71 5.67
CA TYR A 10 12.78 -1.88 5.06
C TYR A 10 11.77 -2.97 4.70
N PHE A 11 10.79 -3.20 5.57
CA PHE A 11 9.68 -4.10 5.31
C PHE A 11 8.81 -3.60 4.15
N TYR A 12 8.40 -2.33 4.18
CA TYR A 12 7.58 -1.72 3.12
C TYR A 12 8.27 -1.80 1.76
N LYS A 13 9.59 -1.63 1.70
CA LYS A 13 10.37 -1.71 0.45
C LYS A 13 10.17 -3.05 -0.30
N SER A 14 9.94 -4.16 0.40
CA SER A 14 9.73 -5.47 -0.24
C SER A 14 8.34 -5.60 -0.88
N ILE A 15 7.35 -4.86 -0.38
CA ILE A 15 5.95 -4.85 -0.87
C ILE A 15 5.60 -3.58 -1.66
N LEU A 16 6.53 -2.61 -1.75
CA LEU A 16 6.34 -1.31 -2.37
C LEU A 16 5.80 -1.42 -3.79
N TRP A 17 6.42 -2.26 -4.63
CA TRP A 17 6.01 -2.41 -6.03
C TRP A 17 4.58 -2.90 -6.17
N TRP A 18 4.16 -3.85 -5.34
CA TRP A 18 2.78 -4.31 -5.32
C TRP A 18 1.81 -3.20 -4.90
N CYS A 19 2.20 -2.42 -3.90
CA CYS A 19 1.39 -1.30 -3.41
C CYS A 19 1.27 -0.17 -4.46
N VAL A 20 2.34 0.11 -5.22
CA VAL A 20 2.34 1.08 -6.32
C VAL A 20 1.43 0.60 -7.46
N ILE A 21 1.57 -0.65 -7.91
CA ILE A 21 0.76 -1.20 -9.00
C ILE A 21 -0.72 -1.17 -8.64
N THR A 22 -1.08 -1.60 -7.43
CA THR A 22 -2.46 -1.60 -6.96
C THR A 22 -3.02 -0.18 -6.80
N SER A 23 -2.20 0.77 -6.35
CA SER A 23 -2.57 2.19 -6.28
C SER A 23 -2.82 2.80 -7.65
N LEU A 24 -1.98 2.49 -8.65
CA LEU A 24 -2.16 2.94 -10.03
C LEU A 24 -3.42 2.33 -10.66
N ALA A 25 -3.65 1.03 -10.45
CA ALA A 25 -4.87 0.36 -10.90
C ALA A 25 -6.13 1.01 -10.29
N CYS A 26 -6.13 1.26 -8.98
CA CYS A 26 -7.24 1.94 -8.32
C CYS A 26 -7.44 3.37 -8.85
N ALA A 27 -6.35 4.11 -9.09
CA ALA A 27 -6.43 5.44 -9.68
C ALA A 27 -7.02 5.41 -11.10
N TYR A 28 -6.63 4.43 -11.92
CA TYR A 28 -7.18 4.27 -13.27
C TYR A 28 -8.71 4.12 -13.29
N TYR A 29 -9.29 3.43 -12.32
CA TYR A 29 -10.75 3.33 -12.21
C TYR A 29 -11.41 4.56 -11.56
N VAL A 30 -10.75 5.21 -10.61
CA VAL A 30 -11.30 6.38 -9.90
C VAL A 30 -11.32 7.65 -10.75
N LEU A 31 -10.27 7.92 -11.54
CA LEU A 31 -10.14 9.20 -12.24
C LEU A 31 -11.22 9.42 -13.31
N PRO A 32 -11.60 8.42 -14.13
CA PRO A 32 -12.71 8.53 -15.08
C PRO A 32 -14.09 8.48 -14.40
N GLY A 33 -14.16 8.08 -13.12
CA GLY A 33 -15.41 7.95 -12.37
C GLY A 33 -16.10 6.59 -12.50
N TYR A 34 -15.39 5.54 -12.92
CA TYR A 34 -15.97 4.17 -12.95
C TYR A 34 -16.30 3.66 -11.55
N ILE A 35 -15.50 4.07 -10.56
CA ILE A 35 -15.69 3.74 -9.15
C ILE A 35 -15.53 4.99 -8.28
N ASN A 36 -16.19 4.98 -7.13
CA ASN A 36 -16.05 6.02 -6.13
C ASN A 36 -14.75 5.87 -5.32
N VAL A 37 -14.37 6.93 -4.60
CA VAL A 37 -13.17 6.91 -3.74
C VAL A 37 -13.29 5.84 -2.65
N VAL A 38 -14.49 5.69 -2.05
CA VAL A 38 -14.72 4.67 -1.01
C VAL A 38 -14.54 3.26 -1.58
N GLU A 39 -15.09 3.00 -2.76
CA GLU A 39 -14.96 1.71 -3.45
C GLU A 39 -13.50 1.39 -3.80
N SER A 40 -12.70 2.40 -4.16
CA SER A 40 -11.28 2.19 -4.42
C SER A 40 -10.49 1.82 -3.16
N TYR A 41 -10.87 2.32 -1.99
CA TYR A 41 -10.30 1.86 -0.72
C TYR A 41 -10.68 0.41 -0.39
N LEU A 42 -11.90 -0.03 -0.72
CA LEU A 42 -12.30 -1.43 -0.59
C LEU A 42 -11.49 -2.33 -1.53
N LEU A 43 -11.27 -1.91 -2.79
CA LEU A 43 -10.37 -2.60 -3.72
C LEU A 43 -8.95 -2.69 -3.17
N LYS A 44 -8.43 -1.62 -2.55
CA LYS A 44 -7.11 -1.64 -1.90
C LYS A 44 -7.06 -2.62 -0.73
N LEU A 45 -8.09 -2.71 0.10
CA LEU A 45 -8.15 -3.69 1.19
C LEU A 45 -8.08 -5.13 0.65
N MET A 46 -8.83 -5.43 -0.42
CA MET A 46 -8.73 -6.73 -1.08
C MET A 46 -7.33 -6.97 -1.66
N ALA A 47 -6.74 -5.96 -2.30
CA ALA A 47 -5.39 -6.03 -2.83
C ALA A 47 -4.34 -6.30 -1.74
N TYR A 48 -4.46 -5.69 -0.56
CA TYR A 48 -3.59 -5.96 0.58
C TYR A 48 -3.68 -7.42 1.03
N GLY A 49 -4.89 -7.99 1.07
CA GLY A 49 -5.08 -9.42 1.32
C GLY A 49 -4.35 -10.30 0.30
N VAL A 50 -4.45 -9.97 -0.99
CA VAL A 50 -3.74 -10.67 -2.07
C VAL A 50 -2.22 -10.53 -1.93
N ILE A 51 -1.72 -9.34 -1.57
CA ILE A 51 -0.28 -9.10 -1.36
C ILE A 51 0.23 -9.97 -0.22
N VAL A 52 -0.47 -10.01 0.91
CA VAL A 52 -0.11 -10.87 2.04
C VAL A 52 -0.10 -12.34 1.62
N GLY A 53 -1.15 -12.80 0.93
CA GLY A 53 -1.23 -14.17 0.43
C GLY A 53 -0.11 -14.53 -0.55
N PHE A 54 0.19 -13.64 -1.49
CA PHE A 54 1.28 -13.84 -2.44
C PHE A 54 2.65 -13.87 -1.75
N GLN A 55 2.88 -12.97 -0.80
CA GLN A 55 4.11 -12.96 0.01
C GLN A 55 4.26 -14.24 0.82
N TYR A 56 3.15 -14.78 1.34
CA TYR A 56 3.13 -16.04 2.06
C TYR A 56 3.48 -17.24 1.17
N ILE A 57 2.92 -17.31 -0.05
CA ILE A 57 3.03 -18.46 -0.97
C ILE A 57 4.33 -18.44 -1.81
N TYR A 58 4.65 -17.32 -2.45
CA TYR A 58 5.64 -17.27 -3.54
C TYR A 58 6.95 -16.61 -3.14
N HIS A 59 6.93 -15.75 -2.13
CA HIS A 59 8.13 -15.08 -1.70
C HIS A 59 8.75 -15.75 -0.50
N ASN A 60 9.96 -15.30 -0.21
CA ASN A 60 10.83 -15.71 0.88
C ASN A 60 10.19 -15.36 2.25
N SER A 61 8.88 -15.59 2.45
CA SER A 61 8.15 -15.43 3.70
C SER A 61 9.03 -15.97 4.80
N ASN A 62 9.51 -17.21 4.71
CA ASN A 62 10.53 -17.73 5.63
C ASN A 62 11.70 -16.75 5.87
N LYS A 63 12.46 -16.28 4.88
CA LYS A 63 13.63 -15.44 5.18
C LYS A 63 13.30 -14.04 5.71
N THR A 64 12.34 -13.31 5.12
CA THR A 64 11.98 -11.96 5.60
C THR A 64 11.14 -12.02 6.87
N PHE A 65 10.19 -12.95 6.96
CA PHE A 65 9.39 -13.23 8.16
C PHE A 65 10.31 -13.69 9.30
N PHE A 66 11.18 -14.69 9.09
CA PHE A 66 12.12 -15.12 10.15
C PHE A 66 13.11 -14.01 10.49
N TYR A 67 13.54 -13.17 9.55
CA TYR A 67 14.41 -12.03 9.86
C TYR A 67 13.76 -11.05 10.84
N PHE A 68 12.55 -10.56 10.55
CA PHE A 68 11.87 -9.59 11.42
C PHE A 68 11.35 -10.23 12.71
N ARG A 69 10.90 -11.49 12.65
CA ARG A 69 10.47 -12.25 13.83
C ARG A 69 11.64 -12.56 14.78
N ASN A 70 12.79 -13.00 14.25
CA ASN A 70 14.00 -13.25 15.06
C ASN A 70 14.56 -11.95 15.65
N ALA A 71 14.32 -10.80 15.01
CA ALA A 71 14.65 -9.49 15.54
C ALA A 71 13.64 -8.96 16.59
N GLY A 72 12.62 -9.76 16.96
CA GLY A 72 11.64 -9.44 18.00
C GLY A 72 10.46 -8.57 17.54
N TYR A 73 10.25 -8.41 16.23
CA TYR A 73 9.14 -7.62 15.70
C TYR A 73 7.91 -8.48 15.39
N HIS A 74 6.74 -7.95 15.75
CA HIS A 74 5.46 -8.52 15.34
C HIS A 74 5.17 -8.16 13.88
N ILE A 75 5.02 -9.19 13.05
CA ILE A 75 4.89 -9.04 11.59
C ILE A 75 3.53 -8.45 11.23
N ASP A 76 2.49 -8.79 11.99
CA ASP A 76 1.16 -8.21 11.81
C ASP A 76 1.20 -6.69 11.97
N SER A 77 1.93 -6.20 12.96
CA SER A 77 2.14 -4.75 13.15
C SER A 77 2.90 -4.12 11.99
N LEU A 78 3.92 -4.80 11.44
CA LEU A 78 4.66 -4.29 10.28
C LEU A 78 3.77 -4.16 9.04
N TYR A 79 2.94 -5.17 8.76
CA TYR A 79 1.95 -5.08 7.69
C TYR A 79 0.95 -3.95 7.92
N ILE A 80 0.41 -3.81 9.13
CA ILE A 80 -0.53 -2.75 9.48
C ILE A 80 0.11 -1.38 9.24
N TYR A 81 1.32 -1.14 9.74
CA TYR A 81 2.01 0.14 9.56
C TYR A 81 2.34 0.44 8.09
N SER A 82 2.76 -0.57 7.33
CA SER A 82 3.05 -0.41 5.91
C SER A 82 1.79 -0.12 5.08
N PHE A 83 0.70 -0.85 5.31
CA PHE A 83 -0.55 -0.65 4.57
C PHE A 83 -1.27 0.64 4.98
N THR A 84 -1.19 1.06 6.24
CA THR A 84 -1.72 2.36 6.65
C THR A 84 -0.94 3.51 6.00
N ALA A 85 0.40 3.44 5.98
CA ALA A 85 1.22 4.43 5.28
C ALA A 85 0.88 4.50 3.78
N ASP A 86 0.70 3.34 3.15
CA ASP A 86 0.33 3.23 1.74
C ASP A 86 -1.09 3.75 1.43
N ALA A 87 -2.05 3.50 2.32
CA ALA A 87 -3.42 4.00 2.19
C ALA A 87 -3.49 5.54 2.29
N VAL A 88 -2.68 6.12 3.18
CA VAL A 88 -2.53 7.58 3.31
C VAL A 88 -1.86 8.16 2.07
N ALA A 89 -0.76 7.55 1.60
CA ALA A 89 -0.06 7.97 0.40
C ALA A 89 -0.97 7.94 -0.83
N TYR A 90 -1.79 6.90 -0.97
CA TYR A 90 -2.79 6.79 -2.04
C TYR A 90 -3.87 7.88 -1.96
N GLY A 91 -4.35 8.20 -0.76
CA GLY A 91 -5.32 9.28 -0.56
C GLY A 91 -4.78 10.64 -1.00
N ILE A 92 -3.54 10.94 -0.64
CA ILE A 92 -2.83 12.15 -1.07
C ILE A 92 -2.67 12.15 -2.60
N PHE A 93 -2.23 11.02 -3.18
CA PHE A 93 -2.04 10.87 -4.62
C PHE A 93 -3.32 11.12 -5.43
N ILE A 94 -4.44 10.49 -5.06
CA ILE A 94 -5.73 10.69 -5.71
C ILE A 94 -6.21 12.13 -5.56
N SER A 95 -6.03 12.73 -4.38
CA SER A 95 -6.44 14.11 -4.12
C SER A 95 -5.70 15.09 -5.02
N ILE A 96 -4.37 14.93 -5.14
CA ILE A 96 -3.54 15.74 -6.04
C ILE A 96 -3.97 15.56 -7.49
N LEU A 97 -4.17 14.33 -7.96
CA LEU A 97 -4.58 14.06 -9.34
C LEU A 97 -5.95 14.63 -9.67
N LYS A 98 -6.93 14.47 -8.78
CA LYS A 98 -8.27 15.06 -8.96
C LYS A 98 -8.21 16.58 -8.99
N LEU A 99 -7.38 17.18 -8.14
CA LEU A 99 -7.15 18.63 -8.15
C LEU A 99 -6.59 19.04 -9.52
N ILE A 100 -5.51 18.43 -9.99
CA ILE A 100 -4.89 18.75 -11.29
C ILE A 100 -5.89 18.61 -12.45
N LEU A 101 -6.68 17.52 -12.48
CA LEU A 101 -7.71 17.33 -13.51
C LEU A 101 -8.82 18.39 -13.44
N HIS A 102 -9.17 18.84 -12.24
CA HIS A 102 -10.14 19.92 -12.06
C HIS A 102 -9.62 21.24 -12.61
N TRP A 103 -8.38 21.62 -12.28
CA TRP A 103 -7.73 22.82 -12.83
C TRP A 103 -7.60 22.74 -14.35
N GLY A 104 -7.20 21.59 -14.90
CA GLY A 104 -7.07 21.39 -16.35
C GLY A 104 -8.38 21.36 -17.13
N ARG A 105 -9.54 21.25 -16.47
CA ARG A 105 -10.87 21.40 -17.11
C ARG A 105 -11.38 22.85 -17.10
N ILE A 106 -10.85 23.68 -16.21
CA ILE A 106 -11.26 25.09 -16.06
C ILE A 106 -10.55 25.99 -17.06
N PHE A 107 -9.34 25.61 -17.48
CA PHE A 107 -8.56 26.26 -18.56
C PHE A 107 -8.84 25.60 -19.91
#